data_AF-A0A7X7SUX5-F1
#
_entry.id   AF-A0A7X7SUX5-F1
#
_cell.length_a   1.000
_cell.length_b   1.000
_cell.length_c   1.000
_cell.angle_alpha   90.00
_cell.angle_beta   90.00
_cell.angle_gamma   90.00
#
_symmetry.space_group_name_H-M   'P 1'
#
loop_
_entity.id
_entity.type
_entity.pdbx_description
1 polymer ?
#
loop_
_entity_poly.entity_id
_entity_poly.type
_entity_poly.pdbx_seq_one_letter_code
_entity_poly.pdbx_strand_id
1 'polypeptide(L)' 'MQAEEQTSFRDIMMKALKEVSGLEKQADSITEDFIAGRTDSIHSVLIAAEKASISLELIVEIRNRVLDAYNEIMRMQI' A
#
# COMPACT_ATOMS: atom_id res chain seq x y z
N MET A 1 24.14 -25.05 1.03
CA MET A 1 24.12 -23.60 1.31
C MET A 1 22.81 -23.08 0.73
N GLN A 2 21.82 -22.83 1.59
CA GLN A 2 20.53 -22.30 1.15
C GLN A 2 20.74 -20.81 0.87
N ALA A 3 20.49 -20.37 -0.36
CA ALA A 3 20.42 -18.96 -0.68
C ALA A 3 19.22 -18.40 0.07
N GLU A 4 19.46 -17.56 1.08
CA GLU A 4 18.43 -16.69 1.63
C GLU A 4 17.88 -15.88 0.44
N GLU A 5 16.63 -16.13 0.05
CA GLU A 5 15.90 -15.26 -0.87
C GLU A 5 15.79 -13.88 -0.21
N GLN A 6 16.78 -13.02 -0.44
CA GLN A 6 16.73 -11.63 -0.06
C GLN A 6 15.57 -11.02 -0.86
N THR A 7 14.39 -10.99 -0.24
CA THR A 7 13.22 -10.32 -0.82
C THR A 7 13.64 -8.89 -1.10
N SER A 8 13.69 -8.50 -2.38
CA SER A 8 14.23 -7.20 -2.74
C SER A 8 13.26 -6.11 -2.30
N PHE A 9 13.78 -4.90 -2.05
CA PHE A 9 12.92 -3.73 -1.78
C PHE A 9 11.84 -3.55 -2.86
N ARG A 10 12.21 -3.81 -4.12
CA ARG A 10 11.29 -3.79 -5.25
C ARG A 10 10.15 -4.79 -5.05
N ASP A 11 10.42 -5.99 -4.58
CA ASP A 11 9.40 -7.02 -4.34
C ASP A 11 8.47 -6.66 -3.18
N ILE A 12 9.02 -6.10 -2.10
CA ILE A 12 8.24 -5.59 -0.96
C ILE A 12 7.32 -4.45 -1.43
N MET A 13 7.86 -3.50 -2.20
CA MET A 13 7.11 -2.37 -2.74
C MET A 13 6.01 -2.83 -3.71
N MET A 14 6.33 -3.76 -4.62
CA MET A 14 5.33 -4.34 -5.53
C MET A 14 4.23 -5.08 -4.78
N LYS A 15 4.57 -5.79 -3.69
CA LYS A 15 3.58 -6.46 -2.84
C LYS A 15 2.68 -5.44 -2.13
N ALA A 16 3.24 -4.40 -1.54
CA ALA A 16 2.49 -3.35 -0.86
C ALA A 16 1.54 -2.61 -1.82
N LEU A 17 2.00 -2.28 -3.04
CA LEU A 17 1.15 -1.67 -4.07
C LEU A 17 -0.01 -2.60 -4.49
N LYS A 18 0.26 -3.90 -4.58
CA LYS A 18 -0.77 -4.89 -4.88
C LYS A 18 -1.80 -5.01 -3.75
N GLU A 19 -1.36 -4.91 -2.49
CA GLU A 19 -2.25 -4.88 -1.33
C GLU A 19 -3.15 -3.64 -1.34
N VAL A 20 -2.60 -2.44 -1.61
CA VAL A 20 -3.41 -1.20 -1.73
C VAL A 20 -4.42 -1.31 -2.86
N SER A 21 -4.02 -1.80 -4.04
CA SER A 21 -4.96 -2.04 -5.14
C SER A 21 -6.06 -3.06 -4.77
N GLY A 22 -5.75 -4.03 -3.91
CA GLY A 22 -6.73 -4.95 -3.35
C GLY A 22 -7.72 -4.26 -2.40
N LEU A 23 -7.22 -3.34 -1.56
CA LEU A 23 -8.05 -2.55 -0.65
C LEU A 23 -8.98 -1.60 -1.41
N GLU A 24 -8.50 -0.95 -2.48
CA GLU A 24 -9.33 -0.11 -3.36
C GLU A 24 -10.46 -0.93 -3.99
N LYS A 25 -10.15 -2.09 -4.59
CA LYS A 25 -11.19 -2.97 -5.16
C LYS A 25 -12.20 -3.46 -4.13
N GLN A 26 -11.75 -3.70 -2.90
CA GLN A 26 -12.64 -4.08 -1.81
C GLN A 26 -13.55 -2.91 -1.42
N ALA A 27 -13.03 -1.69 -1.33
CA ALA A 27 -13.82 -0.50 -1.08
C ALA A 27 -14.86 -0.28 -2.19
N ASP A 28 -14.49 -0.46 -3.46
CA ASP A 28 -15.39 -0.38 -4.60
C ASP A 28 -16.52 -1.42 -4.51
N SER A 29 -16.18 -2.68 -4.21
CA SER A 29 -17.18 -3.74 -4.05
C SER A 29 -18.17 -3.45 -2.91
N ILE A 30 -17.69 -2.97 -1.77
CA ILE A 30 -18.57 -2.62 -0.64
C ILE A 30 -19.43 -1.40 -1.01
N THR A 31 -18.91 -0.47 -1.79
CA THR A 31 -19.64 0.70 -2.29
C THR A 31 -20.75 0.29 -3.25
N GLU A 32 -20.46 -0.61 -4.19
CA GLU A 32 -21.47 -1.18 -5.10
C GLU A 32 -22.57 -1.91 -4.33
N ASP A 33 -22.21 -2.71 -3.33
CA ASP A 33 -23.19 -3.42 -2.50
C ASP A 33 -24.05 -2.47 -1.67
N PHE A 34 -23.47 -1.36 -1.19
CA PHE A 34 -24.20 -0.33 -0.48
C PHE A 34 -25.20 0.39 -1.40
N ILE A 35 -24.76 0.81 -2.59
CA ILE A 35 -25.63 1.46 -3.58
C ILE A 35 -26.74 0.52 -4.06
N ALA A 36 -26.44 -0.78 -4.21
CA ALA A 36 -27.40 -1.80 -4.59
C ALA A 36 -28.41 -2.17 -3.48
N GLY A 37 -28.28 -1.59 -2.28
CA GLY A 37 -29.11 -1.91 -1.12
C GLY A 37 -28.88 -3.32 -0.57
N ARG A 38 -27.74 -3.95 -0.90
CA ARG A 38 -27.33 -5.27 -0.39
C ARG A 38 -26.66 -5.18 0.98
N THR A 39 -26.22 -3.98 1.38
CA THR A 39 -25.70 -3.67 2.71
C THR A 39 -26.12 -2.27 3.13
N ASP A 40 -26.50 -2.09 4.40
CA ASP A 40 -26.81 -0.77 4.98
C ASP A 40 -25.59 -0.14 5.68
N SER A 41 -24.45 -0.82 5.65
CA SER A 41 -23.26 -0.43 6.40
C SER A 41 -22.39 0.55 5.61
N ILE A 42 -22.80 1.82 5.57
CA ILE A 42 -21.95 2.93 5.08
C ILE A 42 -20.62 3.00 5.84
N HIS A 43 -20.59 2.57 7.10
CA HIS A 43 -19.38 2.47 7.90
C HIS A 43 -18.34 1.54 7.27
N SER A 44 -18.77 0.45 6.64
CA SER A 44 -17.86 -0.49 5.97
C SER A 44 -17.19 0.13 4.75
N VAL A 45 -17.93 0.92 3.96
CA VAL A 45 -17.39 1.68 2.82
C VAL A 45 -16.33 2.67 3.32
N LEU A 46 -16.68 3.46 4.33
CA LEU A 46 -15.78 4.48 4.88
C LEU A 46 -14.51 3.88 5.48
N ILE A 47 -14.62 2.78 6.23
CA ILE A 47 -13.44 2.09 6.81
C ILE A 47 -12.55 1.52 5.72
N ALA A 48 -13.13 0.93 4.67
CA ALA A 48 -12.36 0.37 3.57
C ALA A 48 -11.61 1.46 2.79
N ALA A 49 -12.27 2.58 2.49
CA ALA A 49 -11.66 3.74 1.85
C ALA A 49 -10.53 4.34 2.70
N GLU A 50 -10.76 4.54 4.00
CA GLU A 50 -9.76 5.07 4.93
C GLU A 50 -8.53 4.16 5.01
N LYS A 51 -8.74 2.83 5.09
CA LYS A 51 -7.64 1.87 5.07
C LYS A 51 -6.81 1.96 3.80
N ALA A 52 -7.45 2.08 2.63
CA ALA A 52 -6.75 2.22 1.36
C ALA A 52 -5.90 3.50 1.35
N SER A 53 -6.47 4.63 1.80
CA SER A 53 -5.77 5.93 1.87
C SER A 53 -4.55 5.90 2.78
N ILE A 54 -4.70 5.46 4.04
CA ILE A 54 -3.59 5.38 5.00
C ILE A 54 -2.49 4.45 4.49
N SER A 55 -2.87 3.32 3.87
CA SER A 55 -1.92 2.36 3.33
C SER A 55 -1.10 2.95 2.17
N LEU A 56 -1.73 3.76 1.32
CA LEU A 56 -1.05 4.47 0.23
C LEU A 56 -0.07 5.52 0.77
N GLU A 57 -0.48 6.31 1.77
CA GLU A 57 0.39 7.30 2.42
C GLU A 57 1.64 6.64 3.02
N LEU A 58 1.47 5.53 3.72
CA LEU A 58 2.58 4.75 4.27
C LEU A 58 3.57 4.31 3.17
N ILE A 59 3.08 3.85 2.02
CA ILE A 59 3.91 3.45 0.89
C ILE A 59 4.72 4.62 0.35
N VAL A 60 4.10 5.80 0.23
CA VAL A 60 4.77 7.02 -0.23
C VAL A 60 5.90 7.41 0.72
N GLU A 61 5.65 7.34 2.03
CA GLU A 61 6.68 7.62 3.05
C GLU A 61 7.84 6.64 2.99
N ILE A 62 7.56 5.34 2.84
CA ILE A 62 8.60 4.32 2.66
C ILE A 62 9.42 4.61 1.40
N ARG A 63 8.78 4.93 0.27
CA ARG A 63 9.46 5.30 -0.98
C ARG A 63 10.38 6.49 -0.78
N ASN A 64 9.89 7.55 -0.14
CA ASN A 64 10.67 8.76 0.13
C ASN A 64 11.89 8.43 1.00
N ARG A 65 11.69 7.66 2.08
CA ARG A 65 12.78 7.27 2.99
C ARG A 65 13.87 6.45 2.32
N VAL A 66 13.51 5.58 1.37
CA VAL A 66 14.48 4.80 0.59
C VAL A 66 15.28 5.68 -0.36
N LEU A 67 14.63 6.64 -1.03
CA LEU A 67 15.32 7.62 -1.87
C LEU A 67 16.29 8.49 -1.05
N ASP A 68 15.87 8.91 0.14
CA ASP A 68 16.71 9.69 1.05
C ASP A 68 17.93 8.89 1.50
N ALA A 69 17.74 7.63 1.89
CA ALA A 69 18.83 6.74 2.27
C ALA A 69 19.83 6.52 1.13
N TYR A 70 19.33 6.34 -0.11
CA TYR A 70 20.18 6.26 -1.29
C TYR A 70 20.98 7.54 -1.52
N ASN A 71 20.31 8.70 -1.45
CA ASN A 71 20.94 10.00 -1.61
C ASN A 71 22.00 10.28 -0.53
N GLU A 72 21.76 9.84 0.70
CA GLU A 72 22.70 10.02 1.81
C GLU A 72 24.00 9.21 1.60
N ILE A 73 23.88 7.95 1.17
CA ILE A 73 25.04 7.12 0.82
C ILE A 73 25.86 7.78 -0.30
N MET A 74 25.19 8.33 -1.32
CA MET A 74 25.86 9.03 -2.41
C MET A 74 26.62 10.29 -1.95
N ARG A 75 26.07 11.02 -0.96
CA ARG A 75 26.72 12.22 -0.39
C ARG A 75 27.94 11.89 0.47
N MET A 76 28.00 10.71 1.08
CA MET A 76 29.15 10.27 1.88
C MET A 76 30.37 9.87 1.04
N GLN A 77 30.19 9.57 -0.25
CA GLN A 77 31.25 9.08 -1.14
C GLN A 77 31.96 10.18 -1.94
N ILE A 78 31.60 11.45 -1.73
CA ILE A 78 32.25 12.62 -2.36
C ILE A 78 33.21 13.29 -1.37
#